data_AF-A0A0P1A7S6-F1
#
_entry.id   AF-A0A0P1A7S6-F1
#
_cell.length_a   1.000
_cell.length_b   1.000
_cell.length_c   1.000
_cell.angle_alpha   90.00
_cell.angle_beta   90.00
_cell.angle_gamma   90.00
#
_symmetry.space_group_name_H-M   'P 1'
#
loop_
_entity.id
_entity.type
_entity.pdbx_description
1 polymer ?
#
loop_
_entity_poly.entity_id
_entity_poly.type
_entity_poly.pdbx_seq_one_letter_code
_entity_poly.pdbx_strand_id
1 'polypeptide(L)'
;MAIRSRLKKKWNDIQVGRQGSYSIERLESFNAYCDTTSRTRVILVCLLAPIPSLAIAILLECLPLCHPSEGWRANWMFWIRQALAALTTAFVGVLSFSTFVPVLNLSLVKILTIPSLLSVMYITTMLVASSKIGFPLPFTEQLGNMVVAAYILIVLVLVLGKSSFTKESTCRRYVLRFQRYQYTYFAFTTIYPFCKALHDSLDPTYRKLIVLILPIWKIGAEYIVISATRELEDIIPQTLSFTVDLYSSLFMSVCMSSAGSLLFSISFIVADIGLTLLEFRELRVNAFIVVQLLNQQVISQDSLQSAFSTGSPDLLAMILAVTRDPYAYNIISMTGVRLHACLPHPLPEDRSKQLQILAASGIYCQNITIKTRSSYRISHFFSKSSVQPIEHNVVNVSTRQQIHEPAQCLKVSKAKNDRRSEDFVLQGLQFLFHREYLALVEYIECVVPIIYVIYKSILEMLPNVVYYPGGPGKWGTFARSNVLVFALLEIGSFLFLHQWIQRKFKVSPIYQVAFVLEKMVWQVQSMLLLSSFLLSYELAHHENLPLWSDLNIIVMYKIWIVVTNLKAYIIFLIGSDLYSLNNTRICIKQ
;
A
#
# COMPACT_ATOMS: atom_id res chain seq x y z
N MET A 1 -33.02 8.55 13.75
CA MET A 1 -31.73 9.11 14.25
C MET A 1 -30.62 8.05 14.41
N ALA A 2 -30.90 6.89 15.02
CA ALA A 2 -29.92 5.83 15.26
C ALA A 2 -29.32 5.17 13.98
N ILE A 3 -30.08 5.09 12.88
CA ILE A 3 -29.58 4.56 11.61
C ILE A 3 -28.54 5.51 11.00
N ARG A 4 -28.81 6.82 11.02
CA ARG A 4 -27.89 7.85 10.52
C ARG A 4 -26.59 7.90 11.33
N SER A 5 -26.64 7.72 12.65
CA SER A 5 -25.44 7.65 13.49
C SER A 5 -24.65 6.35 13.28
N ARG A 6 -25.33 5.22 13.09
CA ARG A 6 -24.68 3.94 12.72
C ARG A 6 -24.03 4.00 11.34
N LEU A 7 -24.70 4.61 10.36
CA LEU A 7 -24.16 4.84 9.02
C LEU A 7 -22.96 5.78 9.06
N LYS A 8 -23.06 6.91 9.80
CA LYS A 8 -21.94 7.83 9.99
C LYS A 8 -20.76 7.15 10.69
N LYS A 9 -21.00 6.27 11.66
CA LYS A 9 -19.96 5.50 12.32
C LYS A 9 -19.30 4.48 11.38
N LYS A 10 -20.10 3.71 10.63
CA LYS A 10 -19.57 2.80 9.60
C LYS A 10 -18.78 3.54 8.52
N TRP A 11 -19.29 4.69 8.07
CA TRP A 11 -18.59 5.56 7.12
C TRP A 11 -17.25 6.02 7.69
N ASN A 12 -17.24 6.53 8.91
CA ASN A 12 -16.01 6.94 9.60
C ASN A 12 -15.01 5.77 9.83
N ASP A 13 -15.51 4.55 10.06
CA ASP A 13 -14.70 3.35 10.25
C ASP A 13 -14.19 2.76 8.93
N ILE A 14 -14.67 3.24 7.78
CA ILE A 14 -14.19 2.85 6.43
C ILE A 14 -13.13 3.84 5.93
N GLN A 15 -13.22 5.11 6.33
CA GLN A 15 -12.32 6.18 5.90
C GLN A 15 -10.84 5.87 6.20
N VAL A 16 -10.04 5.80 5.13
CA VAL A 16 -8.59 5.50 5.16
C VAL A 16 -7.83 6.45 6.11
N GLY A 17 -8.16 7.74 6.07
CA GLY A 17 -7.47 8.78 6.86
C GLY A 17 -7.54 8.61 8.38
N ARG A 18 -8.42 7.73 8.88
CA ARG A 18 -8.59 7.45 10.32
C ARG A 18 -8.14 6.06 10.73
N GLN A 19 -7.58 5.28 9.80
CA GLN A 19 -7.13 3.90 10.04
C GLN A 19 -5.68 3.80 10.50
N GLY A 20 -4.90 4.88 10.41
CA GLY A 20 -3.49 4.91 10.76
C GLY A 20 -3.04 6.25 11.30
N SER A 21 -1.81 6.27 11.80
CA SER A 21 -1.11 7.48 12.26
C SER A 21 0.38 7.34 11.97
N TYR A 22 1.06 8.46 11.74
CA TYR A 22 2.53 8.47 11.63
C TYR A 22 3.16 7.99 12.95
N SER A 23 4.19 7.16 12.84
CA SER A 23 5.14 6.94 13.94
C SER A 23 6.08 8.14 14.11
N ILE A 24 6.63 8.32 15.30
CA ILE A 24 7.61 9.38 15.59
C ILE A 24 8.89 9.15 14.78
N GLU A 25 9.33 7.91 14.65
CA GLU A 25 10.47 7.54 13.80
C GLU A 25 10.27 8.00 12.35
N ARG A 26 9.09 7.75 11.76
CA ARG A 26 8.75 8.22 10.40
C ARG A 26 8.69 9.74 10.34
N LEU A 27 8.12 10.39 11.36
CA LEU A 27 8.03 11.85 11.43
C LEU A 27 9.42 12.51 11.42
N GLU A 28 10.34 12.01 12.25
CA GLU A 28 11.73 12.51 12.32
C GLU A 28 12.48 12.23 11.00
N SER A 29 12.27 11.05 10.41
CA SER A 29 12.85 10.72 9.10
C SER A 29 12.33 11.64 7.99
N PHE A 30 11.05 11.99 8.03
CA PHE A 30 10.45 12.93 7.07
C PHE A 30 10.97 14.36 7.28
N ASN A 31 11.11 14.81 8.52
CA ASN A 31 11.70 16.12 8.81
C ASN A 31 13.15 16.21 8.30
N ALA A 32 13.97 15.18 8.60
CA ALA A 32 15.34 15.11 8.10
C ALA A 32 15.40 15.11 6.57
N TYR A 33 14.43 14.48 5.89
CA TYR A 33 14.33 14.51 4.43
C TYR A 33 14.03 15.91 3.91
N CYS A 34 13.09 16.64 4.53
CA CYS A 34 12.77 18.02 4.18
C CYS A 34 13.97 18.96 4.34
N ASP A 35 14.78 18.77 5.39
CA ASP A 35 15.94 19.62 5.68
C ASP A 35 17.12 19.35 4.74
N THR A 36 17.31 18.10 4.30
CA THR A 36 18.49 17.68 3.51
C THR A 36 18.26 17.70 2.00
N THR A 37 17.00 17.64 1.54
CA THR A 37 16.69 17.39 0.13
C THR A 37 16.28 18.66 -0.60
N SER A 38 17.00 18.99 -1.68
CA SER A 38 16.67 20.12 -2.54
C SER A 38 15.37 19.89 -3.33
N ARG A 39 14.69 20.99 -3.69
CA ARG A 39 13.44 20.92 -4.49
C ARG A 39 13.64 20.25 -5.85
N THR A 40 14.80 20.44 -6.48
CA THR A 40 15.14 19.83 -7.76
C THR A 40 15.23 18.31 -7.66
N ARG A 41 15.86 17.80 -6.60
CA ARG A 41 15.92 16.35 -6.32
C ARG A 41 14.53 15.78 -6.07
N VAL A 42 13.69 16.45 -5.30
CA VAL A 42 12.30 16.03 -5.04
C VAL A 42 11.50 15.89 -6.34
N ILE A 43 11.56 16.89 -7.22
CA ILE A 43 10.87 16.83 -8.52
C ILE A 43 11.43 15.69 -9.37
N LEU A 44 12.76 15.54 -9.42
CA LEU A 44 13.41 14.48 -10.20
C LEU A 44 13.01 13.08 -9.71
N VAL A 45 12.94 12.86 -8.40
CA VAL A 45 12.49 11.58 -7.82
C VAL A 45 11.06 11.26 -8.27
N CYS A 46 10.15 12.23 -8.23
CA CYS A 46 8.77 12.04 -8.69
C CYS A 46 8.69 11.71 -10.19
N LEU A 47 9.51 12.35 -11.04
CA LEU A 47 9.49 12.11 -12.49
C LEU A 47 10.19 10.80 -12.88
N LEU A 48 11.28 10.44 -12.21
CA LEU A 48 12.09 9.26 -12.55
C LEU A 48 11.56 7.98 -11.94
N ALA A 49 10.80 8.03 -10.84
CA ALA A 49 10.29 6.83 -10.17
C ALA A 49 9.56 5.82 -11.10
N PRO A 50 8.66 6.21 -12.02
CA PRO A 50 7.98 5.25 -12.89
C PRO A 50 8.79 4.77 -14.10
N ILE A 51 9.91 5.42 -14.42
CA ILE A 51 10.65 5.17 -15.67
C ILE A 51 11.28 3.77 -15.69
N PRO A 52 11.93 3.24 -14.63
CA PRO A 52 12.52 1.90 -14.68
C PRO A 52 11.51 0.80 -14.99
N SER A 53 10.34 0.83 -14.36
CA SER A 53 9.28 -0.16 -14.59
C SER A 53 8.71 -0.07 -16.01
N LEU A 54 8.47 1.16 -16.49
CA LEU A 54 7.98 1.40 -17.84
C LEU A 54 9.02 0.98 -18.90
N ALA A 55 10.29 1.28 -18.68
CA ALA A 55 11.38 0.91 -19.58
C ALA A 55 11.50 -0.61 -19.69
N ILE A 56 11.43 -1.35 -18.58
CA ILE A 56 11.43 -2.82 -18.59
C ILE A 56 10.23 -3.35 -19.40
N ALA A 57 9.03 -2.81 -19.17
CA ALA A 57 7.84 -3.23 -19.92
C ALA A 57 8.01 -2.99 -21.45
N ILE A 58 8.49 -1.81 -21.85
CA ILE A 58 8.74 -1.48 -23.26
C ILE A 58 9.83 -2.38 -23.87
N LEU A 59 10.92 -2.63 -23.14
CA LEU A 59 11.99 -3.51 -23.61
C LEU A 59 11.48 -4.94 -23.89
N LEU A 60 10.56 -5.43 -23.06
CA LEU A 60 9.90 -6.71 -23.32
C LEU A 60 8.97 -6.66 -24.54
N GLU A 61 8.32 -5.53 -24.81
CA GLU A 61 7.52 -5.34 -26.02
C GLU A 61 8.34 -5.28 -27.31
N CYS A 62 9.63 -4.95 -27.23
CA CYS A 62 10.53 -4.98 -28.39
C CYS A 62 10.88 -6.41 -28.85
N LEU A 63 10.66 -7.42 -28.01
CA LEU A 63 10.98 -8.81 -28.34
C LEU A 63 9.92 -9.39 -29.31
N PRO A 64 10.32 -9.90 -30.48
CA PRO A 64 9.39 -10.28 -31.55
C PRO A 64 8.51 -11.48 -31.15
N LEU A 65 7.26 -11.46 -31.59
CA LEU A 65 6.31 -12.56 -31.37
C LEU A 65 5.90 -13.19 -32.71
N CYS A 66 5.54 -14.47 -32.68
CA CYS A 66 4.96 -15.19 -33.81
C CYS A 66 3.43 -15.28 -33.64
N HIS A 67 2.71 -15.80 -34.64
CA HIS A 67 1.26 -15.94 -34.50
C HIS A 67 0.90 -16.98 -33.41
N PRO A 68 -0.10 -16.74 -32.54
CA PRO A 68 -0.46 -17.67 -31.48
C PRO A 68 -0.86 -19.07 -31.99
N SER A 69 -1.43 -19.18 -33.19
CA SER A 69 -1.85 -20.46 -33.78
C SER A 69 -0.70 -21.40 -34.14
N GLU A 70 0.55 -20.90 -34.20
CA GLU A 70 1.73 -21.73 -34.50
C GLU A 70 2.17 -22.59 -33.30
N GLY A 71 1.52 -22.41 -32.15
CA GLY A 71 1.73 -23.20 -30.94
C GLY A 71 2.88 -22.70 -30.07
N TRP A 72 3.02 -23.32 -28.90
CA TRP A 72 3.96 -22.87 -27.85
C TRP A 72 5.43 -23.00 -28.23
N ARG A 73 5.78 -23.94 -29.12
CA ARG A 73 7.17 -24.16 -29.57
C ARG A 73 7.65 -23.08 -30.52
N ALA A 74 6.79 -22.67 -31.46
CA ALA A 74 7.08 -21.57 -32.38
C ALA A 74 7.20 -20.23 -31.62
N ASN A 75 6.39 -20.07 -30.58
CA ASN A 75 6.39 -18.89 -29.71
C ASN A 75 7.43 -18.98 -28.56
N TRP A 76 8.66 -19.44 -28.83
CA TRP A 76 9.71 -19.52 -27.80
C TRP A 76 10.08 -18.14 -27.20
N MET A 77 10.03 -17.08 -28.01
CA MET A 77 10.32 -15.72 -27.56
C MET A 77 9.28 -15.19 -26.56
N PHE A 78 8.01 -15.61 -26.69
CA PHE A 78 6.98 -15.32 -25.70
C PHE A 78 7.37 -15.85 -24.31
N TRP A 79 7.87 -17.09 -24.23
CA TRP A 79 8.31 -17.67 -22.98
C TRP A 79 9.55 -16.98 -22.40
N ILE A 80 10.45 -16.48 -23.24
CA ILE A 80 11.57 -15.64 -22.79
C ILE A 80 11.06 -14.32 -22.19
N ARG A 81 10.09 -13.66 -22.84
CA ARG A 81 9.45 -12.45 -22.30
C ARG A 81 8.86 -12.72 -20.92
N GLN A 82 8.10 -13.80 -20.77
CA GLN A 82 7.51 -14.19 -19.48
C GLN A 82 8.59 -14.55 -18.45
N ALA A 83 9.70 -15.18 -18.85
CA ALA A 83 10.80 -15.53 -17.96
C ALA A 83 11.51 -14.29 -17.42
N LEU A 84 11.77 -13.31 -18.28
CA LEU A 84 12.37 -12.04 -17.93
C LEU A 84 11.44 -11.20 -17.03
N ALA A 85 10.16 -11.12 -17.38
CA ALA A 85 9.14 -10.46 -16.56
C ALA A 85 9.10 -11.07 -15.15
N ALA A 86 8.94 -12.40 -15.05
CA ALA A 86 8.92 -13.12 -13.79
C ALA A 86 10.21 -12.94 -12.98
N LEU A 87 11.37 -12.98 -13.65
CA LEU A 87 12.67 -12.78 -13.00
C LEU A 87 12.82 -11.37 -12.43
N THR A 88 12.46 -10.34 -13.20
CA THR A 88 12.53 -8.93 -12.74
C THR A 88 11.58 -8.65 -11.58
N THR A 89 10.33 -9.13 -11.66
CA THR A 89 9.35 -8.96 -10.57
C THR A 89 9.79 -9.72 -9.33
N ALA A 90 10.26 -10.97 -9.47
CA ALA A 90 10.77 -11.74 -8.35
C ALA A 90 12.00 -11.08 -7.72
N PHE A 91 12.93 -10.55 -8.53
CA PHE A 91 14.12 -9.88 -8.03
C PHE A 91 13.79 -8.65 -7.18
N VAL A 92 12.94 -7.75 -7.69
CA VAL A 92 12.49 -6.58 -6.93
C VAL A 92 11.64 -6.99 -5.71
N GLY A 93 10.83 -8.04 -5.83
CA GLY A 93 10.10 -8.63 -4.72
C GLY A 93 11.01 -9.15 -3.60
N VAL A 94 12.15 -9.76 -3.92
CA VAL A 94 13.14 -10.23 -2.94
C VAL A 94 13.89 -9.08 -2.29
N LEU A 95 14.18 -8.01 -3.02
CA LEU A 95 14.74 -6.78 -2.44
C LEU A 95 13.75 -6.13 -1.46
N SER A 96 12.47 -6.07 -1.83
CA SER A 96 11.39 -5.66 -0.93
C SER A 96 11.28 -6.55 0.30
N PHE A 97 11.38 -7.88 0.14
CA PHE A 97 11.39 -8.83 1.25
C PHE A 97 12.58 -8.62 2.19
N SER A 98 13.78 -8.38 1.64
CA SER A 98 14.99 -8.12 2.43
C SER A 98 14.88 -6.86 3.28
N THR A 99 14.23 -5.83 2.73
CA THR A 99 13.94 -4.57 3.44
C THR A 99 12.86 -4.80 4.50
N PHE A 100 11.91 -5.69 4.23
CA PHE A 100 10.81 -6.01 5.13
C PHE A 100 11.22 -6.90 6.31
N VAL A 101 12.24 -7.74 6.13
CA VAL A 101 12.76 -8.67 7.16
C VAL A 101 14.27 -8.50 7.31
N PRO A 102 14.74 -7.37 7.87
CA PRO A 102 16.17 -7.09 7.98
C PRO A 102 16.91 -8.10 8.87
N VAL A 103 16.21 -8.76 9.79
CA VAL A 103 16.76 -9.77 10.71
C VAL A 103 17.39 -10.97 9.98
N LEU A 104 16.94 -11.27 8.75
CA LEU A 104 17.44 -12.41 7.97
C LEU A 104 18.78 -12.15 7.27
N ASN A 105 19.23 -10.89 7.15
CA ASN A 105 20.47 -10.47 6.49
C ASN A 105 20.80 -11.31 5.24
N LEU A 106 20.03 -11.12 4.16
CA LEU A 106 20.18 -11.91 2.94
C LEU A 106 21.51 -11.61 2.24
N SER A 107 22.29 -12.65 1.95
CA SER A 107 23.49 -12.52 1.13
C SER A 107 23.13 -12.25 -0.34
N LEU A 108 24.04 -11.63 -1.10
CA LEU A 108 23.86 -11.38 -2.53
C LEU A 108 23.55 -12.67 -3.32
N VAL A 109 24.18 -13.78 -2.93
CA VAL A 109 23.91 -15.10 -3.52
C VAL A 109 22.43 -15.47 -3.32
N LYS A 110 21.89 -15.35 -2.10
CA LYS A 110 20.48 -15.65 -1.83
C LYS A 110 19.54 -14.72 -2.60
N ILE A 111 19.88 -13.44 -2.70
CA ILE A 111 19.10 -12.43 -3.44
C ILE A 111 19.00 -12.78 -4.93
N LEU A 112 20.04 -13.40 -5.52
CA LEU A 112 20.03 -13.83 -6.92
C LEU A 112 19.45 -15.24 -7.11
N THR A 113 19.66 -16.15 -6.17
CA THR A 113 19.17 -17.54 -6.26
C THR A 113 17.64 -17.64 -6.15
N ILE A 114 17.02 -16.91 -5.22
CA ILE A 114 15.56 -16.95 -5.02
C ILE A 114 14.78 -16.59 -6.30
N PRO A 115 15.00 -15.45 -6.95
CA PRO A 115 14.24 -15.07 -8.13
C PRO A 115 14.57 -15.94 -9.35
N SER A 116 15.81 -16.41 -9.48
CA SER A 116 16.21 -17.34 -10.53
C SER A 116 15.47 -18.67 -10.40
N LEU A 117 15.45 -19.26 -9.20
CA LEU A 117 14.75 -20.52 -8.95
C LEU A 117 13.23 -20.36 -9.16
N LEU A 118 12.66 -19.25 -8.69
CA LEU A 118 11.24 -18.96 -8.86
C LEU A 118 10.86 -18.81 -10.34
N SER A 119 11.68 -18.11 -11.14
CA SER A 119 11.45 -17.96 -12.59
C SER A 119 11.55 -19.30 -13.33
N VAL A 120 12.56 -20.14 -13.01
CA VAL A 120 12.71 -21.48 -13.61
C VAL A 120 11.50 -22.37 -13.28
N MET A 121 11.07 -22.41 -12.02
CA MET A 121 9.90 -23.18 -11.60
C MET A 121 8.62 -22.67 -12.28
N TYR A 122 8.44 -21.35 -12.35
CA TYR A 122 7.30 -20.72 -13.03
C TYR A 122 7.25 -21.12 -14.51
N ILE A 123 8.32 -20.91 -15.27
CA ILE A 123 8.36 -21.19 -16.71
C ILE A 123 8.20 -22.67 -17.00
N THR A 124 8.82 -23.54 -16.21
CA THR A 124 8.68 -25.00 -16.37
C THR A 124 7.22 -25.41 -16.23
N THR A 125 6.52 -24.91 -15.21
CA THR A 125 5.12 -25.24 -14.97
C THR A 125 4.21 -24.70 -16.07
N MET A 126 4.43 -23.46 -16.53
CA MET A 126 3.62 -22.86 -17.58
C MET A 126 3.85 -23.53 -18.95
N LEU A 127 5.08 -23.93 -19.27
CA LEU A 127 5.39 -24.72 -20.48
C LEU A 127 4.72 -26.10 -20.46
N VAL A 128 4.80 -26.80 -19.32
CA VAL A 128 4.11 -28.09 -19.16
C VAL A 128 2.60 -27.93 -19.29
N ALA A 129 2.02 -26.89 -18.67
CA ALA A 129 0.60 -26.59 -18.80
C ALA A 129 0.20 -26.32 -20.26
N SER A 130 0.98 -25.48 -20.96
CA SER A 130 0.73 -25.18 -22.37
C SER A 130 0.89 -26.40 -23.28
N SER A 131 1.81 -27.31 -22.98
CA SER A 131 1.97 -28.55 -23.75
C SER A 131 0.78 -29.51 -23.61
N LYS A 132 0.05 -29.45 -22.49
CA LYS A 132 -1.10 -30.32 -22.19
C LYS A 132 -2.45 -29.72 -22.57
N ILE A 133 -2.64 -28.43 -22.30
CA ILE A 133 -3.90 -27.72 -22.50
C ILE A 133 -3.99 -27.16 -23.93
N GLY A 134 -2.85 -26.75 -24.49
CA GLY A 134 -2.79 -26.05 -25.77
C GLY A 134 -2.13 -24.67 -25.64
N PHE A 135 -1.93 -24.01 -26.77
CA PHE A 135 -1.42 -22.65 -26.86
C PHE A 135 -2.27 -21.85 -27.84
N PRO A 136 -2.62 -20.58 -27.53
CA PRO A 136 -2.30 -19.84 -26.30
C PRO A 136 -2.94 -20.44 -25.04
N LEU A 137 -2.39 -20.14 -23.86
CA LEU A 137 -2.88 -20.73 -22.60
C LEU A 137 -3.93 -19.78 -22.00
N PRO A 138 -5.15 -20.24 -21.69
CA PRO A 138 -6.18 -19.36 -21.14
C PRO A 138 -5.79 -18.89 -19.75
N PHE A 139 -6.00 -17.60 -19.48
CA PHE A 139 -5.69 -16.99 -18.19
C PHE A 139 -4.22 -17.12 -17.79
N THR A 140 -3.29 -17.04 -18.76
CA THR A 140 -1.84 -17.19 -18.53
C THR A 140 -1.34 -16.31 -17.39
N GLU A 141 -1.77 -15.05 -17.34
CA GLU A 141 -1.37 -14.10 -16.30
C GLU A 141 -1.93 -14.47 -14.92
N GLN A 142 -3.20 -14.88 -14.83
CA GLN A 142 -3.83 -15.26 -13.57
C GLN A 142 -3.27 -16.59 -13.03
N LEU A 143 -3.15 -17.60 -13.90
CA LEU A 143 -2.52 -18.87 -13.56
C LEU A 143 -1.07 -18.64 -13.15
N GLY A 144 -0.36 -17.75 -13.84
CA GLY A 144 1.01 -17.41 -13.51
C GLY A 144 1.17 -16.82 -12.13
N ASN A 145 0.33 -15.86 -11.76
CA ASN A 145 0.31 -15.28 -10.42
C ASN A 145 0.03 -16.34 -9.33
N MET A 146 -0.87 -17.30 -9.59
CA MET A 146 -1.13 -18.42 -8.66
C MET A 146 0.08 -19.34 -8.50
N VAL A 147 0.76 -19.67 -9.60
CA VAL A 147 1.97 -20.51 -9.60
C VAL A 147 3.09 -19.84 -8.81
N VAL A 148 3.35 -18.55 -9.07
CA VAL A 148 4.34 -17.75 -8.32
C VAL A 148 3.99 -17.68 -6.83
N ALA A 149 2.72 -17.44 -6.50
CA ALA A 149 2.22 -17.40 -5.12
C ALA A 149 2.38 -18.72 -4.35
N ALA A 150 2.31 -19.87 -5.04
CA ALA A 150 2.55 -21.18 -4.46
C ALA A 150 4.04 -21.47 -4.26
N TYR A 151 4.88 -21.14 -5.26
CA TYR A 151 6.31 -21.45 -5.22
C TYR A 151 7.12 -20.53 -4.33
N ILE A 152 6.69 -19.29 -4.07
CA ILE A 152 7.45 -18.34 -3.24
C ILE A 152 7.78 -18.92 -1.85
N LEU A 153 6.84 -19.63 -1.22
CA LEU A 153 7.06 -20.27 0.08
C LEU A 153 8.06 -21.41 0.00
N ILE A 154 7.90 -22.25 -1.02
CA ILE A 154 8.75 -23.42 -1.23
C ILE A 154 10.19 -22.95 -1.44
N VAL A 155 10.41 -21.97 -2.32
CA VAL A 155 11.72 -21.40 -2.61
C VAL A 155 12.31 -20.71 -1.36
N LEU A 156 11.52 -19.92 -0.63
CA LEU A 156 12.00 -19.27 0.59
C LEU A 156 12.44 -20.28 1.65
N VAL A 157 11.68 -21.37 1.85
CA VAL A 157 12.05 -22.45 2.80
C VAL A 157 13.28 -23.21 2.32
N LEU A 158 13.39 -23.48 1.01
CA LEU A 158 14.54 -24.17 0.43
C LEU A 158 15.84 -23.36 0.56
N VAL A 159 15.79 -22.05 0.29
CA VAL A 159 16.99 -21.18 0.26
C VAL A 159 17.38 -20.65 1.64
N LEU A 160 16.41 -20.33 2.49
CA LEU A 160 16.67 -19.78 3.83
C LEU A 160 16.77 -20.87 4.91
N GLY A 161 16.30 -22.09 4.60
CA GLY A 161 16.29 -23.22 5.52
C GLY A 161 15.07 -23.23 6.44
N LYS A 162 14.68 -24.44 6.88
CA LYS A 162 13.50 -24.64 7.75
C LYS A 162 13.63 -23.97 9.13
N SER A 163 14.87 -23.79 9.62
CA SER A 163 15.17 -23.21 10.93
C SER A 163 14.66 -21.76 11.07
N SER A 164 14.68 -20.98 9.98
CA SER A 164 14.16 -19.61 9.97
C SER A 164 12.62 -19.54 10.09
N PHE A 165 11.90 -20.64 9.84
CA PHE A 165 10.43 -20.69 9.82
C PHE A 165 9.82 -21.55 10.95
N THR A 166 10.61 -22.03 11.90
CA THR A 166 10.10 -22.79 13.06
C THR A 166 9.19 -21.92 13.93
N LYS A 167 8.34 -22.55 14.76
CA LYS A 167 7.38 -21.85 15.63
C LYS A 167 8.07 -20.90 16.63
N GLU A 168 9.31 -21.15 16.97
CA GLU A 168 10.13 -20.38 17.92
C GLU A 168 10.88 -19.20 17.26
N SER A 169 10.93 -19.15 15.93
CA SER A 169 11.65 -18.10 15.21
C SER A 169 10.91 -16.76 15.24
N THR A 170 11.61 -15.70 15.60
CA THR A 170 11.14 -14.31 15.51
C THR A 170 10.82 -13.89 14.08
N CYS A 171 11.45 -14.50 13.07
CA CYS A 171 11.29 -14.17 11.66
C CYS A 171 9.93 -14.61 11.10
N ARG A 172 9.32 -15.67 11.65
CA ARG A 172 8.05 -16.23 11.15
C ARG A 172 6.93 -15.20 11.11
N ARG A 173 6.85 -14.32 12.12
CA ARG A 173 5.84 -13.25 12.17
C ARG A 173 6.01 -12.25 11.02
N TYR A 174 7.25 -11.85 10.72
CA TYR A 174 7.55 -10.91 9.64
C TYR A 174 7.30 -11.53 8.26
N VAL A 175 7.67 -12.80 8.06
CA VAL A 175 7.39 -13.53 6.81
C VAL A 175 5.88 -13.64 6.57
N LEU A 176 5.10 -14.06 7.58
CA LEU A 176 3.65 -14.19 7.45
C LEU A 176 2.98 -12.85 7.13
N ARG A 177 3.49 -11.75 7.68
CA ARG A 177 3.03 -10.38 7.37
C ARG A 177 3.33 -10.02 5.92
N PHE A 178 4.56 -10.23 5.47
CA PHE A 178 4.95 -9.99 4.08
C PHE A 178 4.14 -10.83 3.10
N GLN A 179 3.88 -12.09 3.44
CA GLN A 179 3.09 -13.00 2.63
C GLN A 179 1.62 -12.53 2.50
N ARG A 180 0.99 -12.12 3.61
CA ARG A 180 -0.36 -11.54 3.57
C ARG A 180 -0.40 -10.32 2.65
N TYR A 181 0.59 -9.44 2.78
CA TYR A 181 0.76 -8.27 1.93
C TYR A 181 0.90 -8.64 0.43
N GLN A 182 1.77 -9.58 0.09
CA GLN A 182 1.98 -10.04 -1.29
C GLN A 182 0.71 -10.70 -1.88
N TYR A 183 0.00 -11.51 -1.11
CA TYR A 183 -1.23 -12.15 -1.59
C TYR A 183 -2.37 -11.17 -1.82
N THR A 184 -2.53 -10.17 -0.95
CA THR A 184 -3.48 -9.09 -1.21
C THR A 184 -3.15 -8.42 -2.53
N TYR A 185 -1.87 -8.17 -2.81
CA TYR A 185 -1.43 -7.54 -4.05
C TYR A 185 -1.69 -8.39 -5.31
N PHE A 186 -1.36 -9.70 -5.28
CA PHE A 186 -1.66 -10.60 -6.40
C PHE A 186 -3.17 -10.75 -6.67
N ALA A 187 -4.00 -10.69 -5.63
CA ALA A 187 -5.45 -10.72 -5.78
C ALA A 187 -5.96 -9.52 -6.62
N PHE A 188 -5.45 -8.31 -6.39
CA PHE A 188 -5.84 -7.13 -7.17
C PHE A 188 -5.43 -7.21 -8.64
N THR A 189 -4.22 -7.70 -8.91
CA THR A 189 -3.71 -7.95 -10.26
C THR A 189 -4.60 -8.95 -11.01
N THR A 190 -5.18 -9.93 -10.30
CA THR A 190 -6.12 -10.91 -10.87
C THR A 190 -7.50 -10.31 -11.15
N ILE A 191 -7.95 -9.35 -10.32
CA ILE A 191 -9.28 -8.71 -10.44
C ILE A 191 -9.34 -7.74 -11.62
N TYR A 192 -8.26 -7.03 -11.93
CA TYR A 192 -8.28 -6.01 -13.00
C TYR A 192 -8.72 -6.56 -14.38
N PRO A 193 -8.14 -7.68 -14.89
CA PRO A 193 -8.63 -8.35 -16.10
C PRO A 193 -10.13 -8.64 -16.12
N PHE A 194 -10.69 -9.04 -14.97
CA PHE A 194 -12.10 -9.36 -14.83
C PHE A 194 -12.97 -8.10 -14.97
N CYS A 195 -12.58 -7.00 -14.33
CA CYS A 195 -13.28 -5.72 -14.44
C CYS A 195 -13.25 -5.21 -15.88
N LYS A 196 -12.13 -5.38 -16.58
CA LYS A 196 -11.98 -4.99 -17.99
C LYS A 196 -12.81 -5.88 -18.92
N ALA A 197 -12.76 -7.19 -18.76
CA ALA A 197 -13.60 -8.12 -19.54
C ALA A 197 -15.10 -7.79 -19.36
N LEU A 198 -15.54 -7.55 -18.12
CA LEU A 198 -16.91 -7.14 -17.84
C LEU A 198 -17.28 -5.81 -18.54
N HIS A 199 -16.34 -4.86 -18.61
CA HIS A 199 -16.55 -3.60 -19.34
C HIS A 199 -16.76 -3.81 -20.84
N ASP A 200 -15.97 -4.70 -21.45
CA ASP A 200 -16.04 -4.95 -22.88
C ASP A 200 -17.30 -5.76 -23.27
N SER A 201 -17.76 -6.64 -22.39
CA SER A 201 -19.00 -7.43 -22.57
C SER A 201 -20.28 -6.62 -22.39
N LEU A 202 -20.23 -5.44 -21.76
CA LEU A 202 -21.41 -4.63 -21.49
C LEU A 202 -21.80 -3.75 -22.68
N ASP A 203 -23.11 -3.72 -22.96
CA ASP A 203 -23.74 -2.87 -23.95
C ASP A 203 -23.41 -1.37 -23.69
N PRO A 204 -23.28 -0.52 -24.73
CA PRO A 204 -22.83 0.87 -24.60
C PRO A 204 -23.63 1.71 -23.60
N THR A 205 -24.93 1.40 -23.44
CA THR A 205 -25.83 2.06 -22.49
C THR A 205 -25.45 1.74 -21.03
N TYR A 206 -25.07 0.48 -20.76
CA TYR A 206 -24.72 0.01 -19.41
C TYR A 206 -23.25 0.25 -19.05
N ARG A 207 -22.37 0.55 -20.02
CA ARG A 207 -20.98 0.97 -19.75
C ARG A 207 -20.90 2.18 -18.80
N LYS A 208 -21.91 3.06 -18.78
CA LYS A 208 -22.01 4.18 -17.83
C LYS A 208 -22.19 3.73 -16.37
N LEU A 209 -22.82 2.58 -16.13
CA LEU A 209 -23.04 2.06 -14.78
C LEU A 209 -21.75 1.57 -14.13
N ILE A 210 -20.75 1.17 -14.92
CA ILE A 210 -19.43 0.77 -14.42
C ILE A 210 -18.77 1.91 -13.67
N VAL A 211 -18.95 3.17 -14.12
CA VAL A 211 -18.42 4.36 -13.44
C VAL A 211 -19.01 4.52 -12.05
N LEU A 212 -20.27 4.14 -11.86
CA LEU A 212 -20.93 4.16 -10.54
C LEU A 212 -20.51 2.98 -9.66
N ILE A 213 -20.16 1.84 -10.27
CA ILE A 213 -19.67 0.65 -9.56
C ILE A 213 -18.22 0.83 -9.10
N LEU A 214 -17.40 1.57 -9.86
CA LEU A 214 -15.97 1.74 -9.59
C LEU A 214 -15.70 2.35 -8.18
N PRO A 215 -16.40 3.40 -7.71
CA PRO A 215 -16.26 3.91 -6.34
C PRO A 215 -16.65 2.90 -5.27
N ILE A 216 -17.70 2.11 -5.51
CA ILE A 216 -18.15 1.07 -4.58
C ILE A 216 -17.09 -0.02 -4.47
N TRP A 217 -16.52 -0.43 -5.61
CA TRP A 217 -15.42 -1.37 -5.66
C TRP A 217 -14.16 -0.81 -4.98
N LYS A 218 -13.79 0.45 -5.26
CA LYS A 218 -12.65 1.16 -4.65
C LYS A 218 -12.74 1.13 -3.11
N ILE A 219 -13.88 1.50 -2.55
CA ILE A 219 -14.12 1.45 -1.09
C ILE A 219 -13.95 0.03 -0.53
N GLY A 220 -14.50 -0.98 -1.22
CA GLY A 220 -14.36 -2.38 -0.82
C GLY A 220 -12.91 -2.85 -0.86
N ALA A 221 -12.18 -2.46 -1.90
CA ALA A 221 -10.77 -2.76 -2.12
C ALA A 221 -9.89 -2.14 -1.02
N GLU A 222 -10.05 -0.85 -0.75
CA GLU A 222 -9.35 -0.15 0.33
C GLU A 222 -9.57 -0.84 1.67
N TYR A 223 -10.81 -1.22 1.98
CA TYR A 223 -11.15 -1.94 3.21
C TYR A 223 -10.41 -3.28 3.33
N ILE A 224 -10.34 -4.06 2.25
CA ILE A 224 -9.64 -5.35 2.23
C ILE A 224 -8.14 -5.15 2.46
N VAL A 225 -7.53 -4.16 1.79
CA VAL A 225 -6.11 -3.85 1.95
C VAL A 225 -5.81 -3.42 3.39
N ILE A 226 -6.55 -2.45 3.92
CA ILE A 226 -6.40 -1.99 5.31
C ILE A 226 -6.54 -3.15 6.31
N SER A 227 -7.52 -4.04 6.08
CA SER A 227 -7.72 -5.22 6.93
C SER A 227 -6.52 -6.17 6.89
N ALA A 228 -5.91 -6.36 5.71
CA ALA A 228 -4.75 -7.21 5.53
C ALA A 228 -3.44 -6.60 6.07
N THR A 229 -3.32 -5.26 6.04
CA THR A 229 -2.12 -4.52 6.44
C THR A 229 -2.26 -3.77 7.77
N ARG A 230 -3.26 -4.09 8.58
CA ARG A 230 -3.57 -3.39 9.85
C ARG A 230 -2.41 -3.33 10.84
N GLU A 231 -1.49 -4.31 10.79
CA GLU A 231 -0.30 -4.36 11.65
C GLU A 231 0.90 -3.55 11.09
N LEU A 232 0.76 -2.98 9.89
CA LEU A 232 1.80 -2.27 9.13
C LEU A 232 1.33 -0.86 8.79
N GLU A 233 0.86 -0.12 9.79
CA GLU A 233 0.24 1.20 9.63
C GLU A 233 1.06 2.15 8.75
N ASP A 234 2.39 2.20 8.89
CA ASP A 234 3.25 3.12 8.12
C ASP A 234 3.34 2.81 6.61
N ILE A 235 2.91 1.62 6.18
CA ILE A 235 2.95 1.17 4.77
C ILE A 235 1.55 1.25 4.13
N ILE A 236 0.50 1.47 4.92
CA ILE A 236 -0.89 1.53 4.44
C ILE A 236 -1.05 2.57 3.31
N PRO A 237 -0.58 3.83 3.45
CA PRO A 237 -0.77 4.86 2.42
C PRO A 237 -0.17 4.45 1.09
N GLN A 238 1.10 4.03 1.12
CA GLN A 238 1.79 3.53 -0.06
C GLN A 238 1.08 2.33 -0.67
N THR A 239 0.70 1.34 0.14
CA THR A 239 0.08 0.12 -0.36
C THR A 239 -1.24 0.43 -1.03
N LEU A 240 -2.09 1.26 -0.44
CA LEU A 240 -3.38 1.63 -1.04
C LEU A 240 -3.17 2.36 -2.37
N SER A 241 -2.35 3.41 -2.39
CA SER A 241 -2.15 4.23 -3.58
C SER A 241 -1.52 3.46 -4.75
N PHE A 242 -0.47 2.66 -4.50
CA PHE A 242 0.19 1.88 -5.54
C PHE A 242 -0.53 0.56 -5.89
N THR A 243 -1.71 0.31 -5.33
CA THR A 243 -2.53 -0.86 -5.69
C THR A 243 -3.93 -0.47 -6.12
N VAL A 244 -4.79 -0.08 -5.19
CA VAL A 244 -6.19 0.21 -5.45
C VAL A 244 -6.32 1.43 -6.36
N ASP A 245 -5.73 2.55 -5.97
CA ASP A 245 -5.82 3.80 -6.74
C ASP A 245 -5.11 3.70 -8.09
N LEU A 246 -3.98 3.01 -8.12
CA LEU A 246 -3.25 2.72 -9.36
C LEU A 246 -4.12 1.91 -10.34
N TYR A 247 -4.74 0.82 -9.88
CA TYR A 247 -5.58 0.00 -10.74
C TYR A 247 -6.86 0.71 -11.16
N SER A 248 -7.49 1.50 -10.28
CA SER A 248 -8.64 2.31 -10.68
C SER A 248 -8.24 3.39 -11.69
N SER A 249 -7.08 4.04 -11.52
CA SER A 249 -6.60 5.06 -12.46
C SER A 249 -6.22 4.45 -13.82
N LEU A 250 -5.59 3.27 -13.82
CA LEU A 250 -5.35 2.50 -15.06
C LEU A 250 -6.66 2.16 -15.76
N PHE A 251 -7.64 1.66 -15.00
CA PHE A 251 -8.95 1.31 -15.53
C PHE A 251 -9.67 2.54 -16.13
N MET A 252 -9.64 3.67 -15.42
CA MET A 252 -10.17 4.94 -15.92
C MET A 252 -9.47 5.38 -17.21
N SER A 253 -8.15 5.25 -17.28
CA SER A 253 -7.38 5.55 -18.50
C SER A 253 -7.82 4.68 -19.69
N VAL A 254 -8.05 3.38 -19.47
CA VAL A 254 -8.58 2.49 -20.50
C VAL A 254 -10.00 2.90 -20.91
N CYS A 255 -10.89 3.16 -19.95
CA CYS A 255 -12.25 3.61 -20.25
C CYS A 255 -12.25 4.91 -21.06
N MET A 256 -11.43 5.89 -20.68
CA MET A 256 -11.26 7.15 -21.41
C MET A 256 -10.74 6.93 -22.83
N SER A 257 -9.81 6.01 -23.03
CA SER A 257 -9.29 5.71 -24.38
C SER A 257 -10.32 5.03 -25.28
N SER A 258 -11.20 4.21 -24.70
CA SER A 258 -12.24 3.45 -25.40
C SER A 258 -13.56 4.21 -25.57
N ALA A 259 -13.69 5.39 -24.96
CA ALA A 259 -14.91 6.17 -24.98
C ALA A 259 -15.20 6.65 -26.42
N GLY A 260 -16.13 5.98 -27.11
CA GLY A 260 -16.46 6.29 -28.50
C GLY A 260 -17.20 7.63 -28.70
N SER A 261 -17.53 8.37 -27.63
CA SER A 261 -18.15 9.70 -27.72
C SER A 261 -17.68 10.64 -26.61
N LEU A 262 -17.64 11.94 -26.92
CA LEU A 262 -17.28 13.02 -25.98
C LEU A 262 -18.15 13.03 -24.72
N LEU A 263 -19.45 12.74 -24.85
CA LEU A 263 -20.40 12.72 -23.73
C LEU A 263 -20.05 11.67 -22.69
N PHE A 264 -19.56 10.50 -23.12
CA PHE A 264 -19.10 9.46 -22.19
C PHE A 264 -17.89 9.96 -21.42
N SER A 265 -16.87 10.48 -22.10
CA SER A 265 -15.66 11.03 -21.49
C SER A 265 -15.96 12.13 -20.48
N ILE A 266 -16.83 13.09 -20.83
CA ILE A 266 -17.26 14.17 -19.92
C ILE A 266 -17.91 13.59 -18.67
N SER A 267 -18.75 12.56 -18.81
CA SER A 267 -19.40 11.93 -17.66
C SER A 267 -18.40 11.28 -16.69
N PHE A 268 -17.36 10.62 -17.22
CA PHE A 268 -16.27 10.07 -16.40
C PHE A 268 -15.50 11.19 -15.69
N ILE A 269 -15.14 12.26 -16.40
CA ILE A 269 -14.41 13.41 -15.84
C ILE A 269 -15.24 14.07 -14.71
N VAL A 270 -16.54 14.28 -14.92
CA VAL A 270 -17.41 14.89 -13.90
C VAL A 270 -17.55 13.99 -12.67
N ALA A 271 -17.66 12.68 -12.86
CA ALA A 271 -17.74 11.73 -11.75
C ALA A 271 -16.44 11.75 -10.93
N ASP A 272 -15.29 11.75 -11.62
CA ASP A 272 -13.97 11.79 -11.03
C ASP A 272 -13.75 13.07 -10.20
N ILE A 273 -13.97 14.26 -10.79
CA ILE A 273 -13.94 15.56 -10.07
C ILE A 273 -14.86 15.54 -8.84
N GLY A 274 -16.02 14.89 -8.94
CA GLY A 274 -16.95 14.73 -7.83
C GLY A 274 -16.37 13.91 -6.67
N LEU A 275 -15.64 12.83 -6.97
CA LEU A 275 -14.94 12.00 -5.98
C LEU A 275 -13.79 12.76 -5.34
N THR A 276 -12.95 13.43 -6.15
CA THR A 276 -11.85 14.26 -5.67
C THR A 276 -12.34 15.38 -4.76
N LEU A 277 -13.48 16.00 -5.08
CA LEU A 277 -14.10 17.02 -4.23
C LEU A 277 -14.60 16.45 -2.88
N LEU A 278 -15.09 15.20 -2.86
CA LEU A 278 -15.50 14.53 -1.62
C LEU A 278 -14.29 14.23 -0.74
N GLU A 279 -13.21 13.72 -1.32
CA GLU A 279 -11.94 13.46 -0.61
C GLU A 279 -11.35 14.78 -0.08
N PHE A 280 -11.34 15.84 -0.89
CA PHE A 280 -10.90 17.17 -0.47
C PHE A 280 -11.77 17.74 0.66
N ARG A 281 -13.09 17.56 0.60
CA ARG A 281 -14.00 17.99 1.67
C ARG A 281 -13.67 17.28 2.98
N GLU A 282 -13.37 15.99 2.94
CA GLU A 282 -12.95 15.23 4.11
C GLU A 282 -11.63 15.75 4.68
N LEU A 283 -10.62 15.94 3.82
CA LEU A 283 -9.35 16.52 4.22
C LEU A 283 -9.54 17.90 4.88
N ARG A 284 -10.41 18.75 4.31
CA ARG A 284 -10.71 20.08 4.86
C ARG A 284 -11.32 20.01 6.26
N VAL A 285 -12.18 19.04 6.53
CA VAL A 285 -12.77 18.84 7.85
C VAL A 285 -11.69 18.42 8.85
N ASN A 286 -10.85 17.44 8.50
CA ASN A 286 -9.76 17.00 9.38
C ASN A 286 -8.73 18.12 9.62
N ALA A 287 -8.38 18.85 8.56
CA ALA A 287 -7.52 20.03 8.61
C ALA A 287 -8.05 21.13 9.54
N PHE A 288 -9.37 21.39 9.49
CA PHE A 288 -9.99 22.39 10.37
C PHE A 288 -9.81 22.04 11.84
N ILE A 289 -10.00 20.76 12.20
CA ILE A 289 -9.83 20.30 13.59
C ILE A 289 -8.38 20.49 14.04
N VAL A 290 -7.41 20.11 13.19
CA VAL A 290 -5.97 20.29 13.51
C VAL A 290 -5.61 21.77 13.64
N VAL A 291 -6.06 22.64 12.74
CA VAL A 291 -5.82 24.10 12.84
C VAL A 291 -6.43 24.67 14.12
N GLN A 292 -7.61 24.20 14.52
CA GLN A 292 -8.25 24.64 15.75
C GLN A 292 -7.42 24.24 16.99
N LEU A 293 -6.94 22.99 17.06
CA LEU A 293 -6.07 22.53 18.14
C LEU A 293 -4.73 23.28 18.14
N LEU A 294 -4.19 23.52 16.96
CA LEU A 294 -2.94 24.22 16.75
C LEU A 294 -3.04 25.68 17.22
N ASN A 295 -4.10 26.41 16.84
CA ASN A 295 -4.32 27.79 17.30
C ASN A 295 -4.51 27.84 18.82
N GLN A 296 -5.20 26.84 19.40
CA GLN A 296 -5.35 26.74 20.85
C GLN A 296 -4.03 26.48 21.57
N GLN A 297 -3.12 25.72 20.94
CA GLN A 297 -1.78 25.46 21.48
C GLN A 297 -0.89 26.70 21.39
N VAL A 298 -0.89 27.41 20.25
CA VAL A 298 -0.17 28.68 20.08
C VAL A 298 -0.62 29.72 21.10
N ILE A 299 -1.94 29.89 21.31
CA ILE A 299 -2.47 30.82 22.32
C ILE A 299 -2.01 30.45 23.74
N SER A 300 -1.88 29.15 24.05
CA SER A 300 -1.36 28.71 25.35
C SER A 300 0.14 28.98 25.51
N GLN A 301 0.92 28.92 24.44
CA GLN A 301 2.35 29.24 24.44
C GLN A 301 2.63 30.75 24.45
N ASP A 302 1.88 31.56 23.69
CA ASP A 302 2.01 33.02 23.68
C ASP A 302 1.71 33.64 25.06
N SER A 303 0.90 32.97 25.89
CA SER A 303 0.69 33.38 27.29
C SER A 303 1.90 33.12 28.20
N LEU A 304 2.90 32.35 27.75
CA LEU A 304 4.10 31.94 28.49
C LEU A 304 5.41 32.51 27.92
N GLN A 305 5.46 32.88 26.64
CA GLN A 305 6.65 33.46 25.99
C GLN A 305 6.23 34.58 25.02
N SER A 306 6.07 35.81 25.54
CA SER A 306 5.98 36.97 24.67
C SER A 306 7.34 37.20 23.99
N ALA A 307 7.31 37.34 22.66
CA ALA A 307 8.42 37.53 21.72
C ALA A 307 9.01 36.23 21.16
N PHE A 308 8.43 35.69 20.08
CA PHE A 308 9.09 35.55 18.78
C PHE A 308 8.12 35.01 17.70
N SER A 309 8.07 35.73 16.56
CA SER A 309 7.66 35.34 15.20
C SER A 309 6.17 35.34 14.78
N THR A 310 5.83 36.41 14.05
CA THR A 310 4.66 36.68 13.20
C THR A 310 4.65 35.83 11.92
N GLY A 311 4.69 34.51 12.07
CA GLY A 311 4.60 33.55 10.95
C GLY A 311 3.43 32.61 11.13
N SER A 312 2.80 32.17 10.03
CA SER A 312 1.79 31.11 10.13
C SER A 312 2.41 29.88 10.81
N PRO A 313 1.71 29.25 11.75
CA PRO A 313 2.25 28.13 12.53
C PRO A 313 2.71 26.96 11.65
N ASP A 314 3.95 26.50 11.86
CA ASP A 314 4.46 25.28 11.21
C ASP A 314 3.99 24.06 12.00
N LEU A 315 3.05 23.31 11.42
CA LEU A 315 2.47 22.12 12.02
C LEU A 315 3.54 21.07 12.33
N LEU A 316 4.50 20.87 11.41
CA LEU A 316 5.54 19.86 11.57
C LEU A 316 6.46 20.22 12.73
N ALA A 317 6.91 21.48 12.79
CA ALA A 317 7.78 21.97 13.86
C ALA A 317 7.11 21.86 15.24
N MET A 318 5.81 22.16 15.35
CA MET A 318 5.10 22.04 16.63
C MET A 318 4.89 20.60 17.08
N ILE A 319 4.52 19.69 16.16
CA ILE A 319 4.40 18.28 16.52
C ILE A 319 5.77 17.76 17.00
N LEU A 320 6.86 18.10 16.28
CA LEU A 320 8.22 17.73 16.67
C LEU A 320 8.65 18.33 18.01
N ALA A 321 8.28 19.58 18.31
CA ALA A 321 8.61 20.20 19.59
C ALA A 321 7.96 19.44 20.76
N VAL A 322 6.69 19.03 20.60
CA VAL A 322 5.96 18.28 21.64
C VAL A 322 6.46 16.84 21.75
N THR A 323 6.81 16.17 20.65
CA THR A 323 7.28 14.78 20.68
C THR A 323 8.74 14.65 21.15
N ARG A 324 9.58 15.67 20.95
CA ARG A 324 10.99 15.65 21.40
C ARG A 324 11.16 15.88 22.90
N ASP A 325 10.29 16.69 23.49
CA ASP A 325 10.29 16.96 24.94
C ASP A 325 8.85 16.97 25.51
N PRO A 326 8.25 15.79 25.71
CA PRO A 326 6.89 15.69 26.24
C PRO A 326 6.74 16.28 27.65
N TYR A 327 7.82 16.31 28.45
CA TYR A 327 7.79 16.85 29.81
C TYR A 327 7.62 18.36 29.82
N ALA A 328 8.26 19.09 28.90
CA ALA A 328 8.07 20.53 28.74
C ALA A 328 6.60 20.92 28.46
N TYR A 329 5.83 20.01 27.87
CA TYR A 329 4.41 20.20 27.56
C TYR A 329 3.46 19.55 28.58
N ASN A 330 3.98 19.14 29.74
CA ASN A 330 3.23 18.46 30.81
C ASN A 330 2.53 17.17 30.37
N ILE A 331 3.10 16.43 29.42
CA ILE A 331 2.52 15.16 28.95
C ILE A 331 3.00 14.01 29.83
N ILE A 332 2.07 13.34 30.49
CA ILE A 332 2.37 12.23 31.42
C ILE A 332 2.40 10.88 30.69
N SER A 333 1.57 10.71 29.65
CA SER A 333 1.53 9.52 28.81
C SER A 333 1.04 9.85 27.41
N MET A 334 1.62 9.24 26.37
CA MET A 334 1.10 9.33 24.99
C MET A 334 0.42 8.02 24.60
N THR A 335 -0.91 7.97 24.73
CA THR A 335 -1.70 6.77 24.50
C THR A 335 -2.07 6.63 23.02
N GLY A 336 -1.42 5.70 22.32
CA GLY A 336 -1.72 5.43 20.90
C GLY A 336 -0.82 6.16 19.89
N VAL A 337 0.19 6.89 20.37
CA VAL A 337 1.29 7.38 19.52
C VAL A 337 2.36 6.30 19.45
N ARG A 338 2.74 5.90 18.23
CA ARG A 338 3.77 4.88 18.01
C ARG A 338 5.15 5.54 17.96
N LEU A 339 6.07 5.12 18.82
CA LEU A 339 7.44 5.62 18.83
C LEU A 339 8.22 5.10 17.61
N HIS A 340 8.23 3.77 17.45
CA HIS A 340 8.96 3.09 16.37
C HIS A 340 8.06 2.82 15.16
N ALA A 341 8.67 2.92 13.98
CA ALA A 341 8.04 2.57 12.72
C ALA A 341 7.93 1.04 12.55
N CYS A 342 6.99 0.59 11.72
CA CYS A 342 6.83 -0.83 11.40
C CYS A 342 8.03 -1.42 10.62
N LEU A 343 8.74 -0.56 9.88
CA LEU A 343 9.97 -0.85 9.15
C LEU A 343 11.01 0.17 9.60
N PRO A 344 12.26 -0.24 9.89
CA PRO A 344 13.27 0.69 10.38
C PRO A 344 13.60 1.74 9.32
N HIS A 345 13.54 3.01 9.70
CA HIS A 345 13.98 4.12 8.84
C HIS A 345 15.45 4.42 9.12
N PRO A 346 16.27 4.67 8.08
CA PRO A 346 17.64 5.12 8.29
C PRO A 346 17.61 6.52 8.92
N LEU A 347 18.01 6.60 10.19
CA LEU A 347 18.07 7.84 10.97
C LEU A 347 19.52 8.21 11.31
N PRO A 348 19.84 9.50 11.42
CA PRO A 348 21.12 9.95 11.98
C PRO A 348 21.32 9.40 13.40
N GLU A 349 22.57 9.10 13.78
CA GLU A 349 22.90 8.49 15.08
C GLU A 349 22.39 9.29 16.29
N ASP A 350 22.37 10.62 16.21
CA ASP A 350 21.89 11.46 17.30
C ASP A 350 20.37 11.33 17.50
N ARG A 351 19.61 11.14 16.40
CA ARG A 351 18.16 10.95 16.44
C ARG A 351 17.77 9.56 16.91
N SER A 352 18.56 8.54 16.56
CA SER A 352 18.33 7.17 17.06
C SER A 352 18.59 7.09 18.57
N LYS A 353 19.64 7.75 19.08
CA LYS A 353 19.90 7.88 20.53
C LYS A 353 18.75 8.61 21.24
N GLN A 354 18.24 9.69 20.66
CA GLN A 354 17.09 10.41 21.21
C GLN A 354 15.84 9.53 21.31
N LEU A 355 15.53 8.73 20.28
CA LEU A 355 14.41 7.78 20.31
C LEU A 355 14.61 6.71 21.38
N GLN A 356 15.83 6.24 21.62
CA GLN A 356 16.12 5.29 22.71
C GLN A 356 15.89 5.91 24.09
N ILE A 357 16.28 7.17 24.29
CA ILE A 357 16.01 7.91 25.53
C ILE A 357 14.49 8.07 25.74
N LEU A 358 13.74 8.40 24.68
CA LEU A 358 12.28 8.50 24.72
C LEU A 358 11.60 7.13 24.94
N ALA A 359 12.19 6.05 24.46
CA ALA A 359 11.71 4.69 24.75
C ALA A 359 11.91 4.35 26.24
N ALA A 360 13.05 4.75 26.81
CA ALA A 360 13.40 4.51 28.20
C ALA A 360 12.58 5.36 29.20
N SER A 361 11.99 6.49 28.77
CA SER A 361 11.18 7.35 29.63
C SER A 361 9.82 6.75 30.02
N GLY A 362 9.36 5.71 29.31
CA GLY A 362 8.09 5.02 29.60
C GLY A 362 6.82 5.81 29.24
N ILE A 363 6.94 7.03 28.70
CA ILE A 363 5.80 7.90 28.31
C ILE A 363 5.04 7.31 27.12
N TYR A 364 5.78 6.68 26.20
CA TYR A 364 5.24 6.01 25.03
C TYR A 364 4.84 4.58 25.38
N CYS A 365 3.64 4.42 25.94
CA CYS A 365 3.06 3.11 26.17
C CYS A 365 2.80 2.41 24.82
N GLN A 366 3.68 1.48 24.42
CA GLN A 366 3.37 0.50 23.39
C GLN A 366 2.21 -0.37 23.88
N ASN A 367 1.02 -0.14 23.35
CA ASN A 367 -0.10 -1.06 23.50
C ASN A 367 0.26 -2.40 22.81
N ILE A 368 0.98 -3.28 23.51
CA ILE A 368 1.02 -4.72 23.21
C ILE A 368 -0.32 -5.39 23.60
N THR A 369 -1.32 -4.61 23.99
CA THR A 369 -2.72 -5.01 24.00
C THR A 369 -3.33 -4.75 22.63
N ILE A 370 -3.46 -5.84 21.88
CA ILE A 370 -4.38 -5.99 20.74
C ILE A 370 -5.69 -5.27 21.09
N LYS A 371 -5.94 -4.10 20.51
CA LYS A 371 -7.26 -3.47 20.52
C LYS A 371 -8.18 -4.27 19.60
N THR A 372 -8.61 -5.43 20.09
CA THR A 372 -9.86 -6.07 19.72
C THR A 372 -10.96 -5.10 20.14
N ARG A 373 -11.34 -4.18 19.25
CA ARG A 373 -12.62 -3.48 19.39
C ARG A 373 -13.68 -4.57 19.44
N SER A 374 -14.25 -4.78 20.62
CA SER A 374 -15.26 -5.78 20.87
C SER A 374 -16.43 -5.57 19.91
N SER A 375 -16.80 -6.64 19.23
CA SER A 375 -18.13 -6.81 18.68
C SER A 375 -18.49 -8.27 18.85
N TYR A 376 -19.44 -8.45 19.77
CA TYR A 376 -20.26 -9.61 20.08
C TYR A 376 -19.64 -10.77 20.89
N ARG A 377 -20.26 -10.96 22.07
CA ARG A 377 -20.11 -12.06 23.02
C ARG A 377 -20.33 -13.40 22.32
N ILE A 378 -19.37 -14.30 22.43
CA ILE A 378 -19.61 -15.73 22.64
C ILE A 378 -18.60 -16.16 23.72
N SER A 379 -19.10 -16.35 24.95
CA SER A 379 -18.46 -17.18 25.97
C SER A 379 -18.61 -18.65 25.51
N HIS A 380 -17.71 -19.60 25.71
CA HIS A 380 -16.93 -20.03 26.88
C HIS A 380 -15.79 -20.93 26.38
N PHE A 381 -14.86 -21.26 27.29
CA PHE A 381 -13.74 -22.22 27.15
C PHE A 381 -12.51 -21.69 26.41
N PHE A 382 -11.47 -21.30 27.16
CA PHE A 382 -10.22 -22.07 27.28
C PHE A 382 -9.31 -21.48 28.36
N SER A 383 -8.55 -22.38 28.98
CA SER A 383 -7.80 -22.28 30.23
C SER A 383 -6.62 -21.30 30.19
N LYS A 384 -6.33 -20.75 31.39
CA LYS A 384 -5.10 -20.04 31.76
C LYS A 384 -3.85 -20.85 31.37
N SER A 385 -2.84 -20.17 30.81
CA SER A 385 -1.43 -20.46 31.08
C SER A 385 -0.65 -19.15 31.09
N SER A 386 0.02 -18.88 32.20
CA SER A 386 0.91 -17.73 32.39
C SER A 386 2.30 -18.09 31.89
N VAL A 387 2.92 -17.23 31.08
CA VAL A 387 4.36 -17.25 30.83
C VAL A 387 4.86 -15.81 30.90
N GLN A 388 5.71 -15.53 31.89
CA GLN A 388 6.43 -14.26 32.06
C GLN A 388 7.51 -14.12 30.98
N PRO A 389 7.83 -12.90 30.50
CA PRO A 389 9.07 -12.64 29.80
C PRO A 389 10.21 -12.26 30.76
N ILE A 390 11.40 -12.69 30.37
CA ILE A 390 12.70 -12.59 31.05
C ILE A 390 13.18 -11.13 31.14
N GLU A 391 13.67 -10.76 32.33
CA GLU A 391 14.32 -9.49 32.68
C GLU A 391 15.65 -9.27 31.92
N HIS A 392 15.88 -8.04 31.46
CA HIS A 392 17.22 -7.53 31.17
C HIS A 392 17.60 -6.50 32.25
N ASN A 393 18.73 -6.74 32.91
CA ASN A 393 19.27 -5.99 34.04
C ASN A 393 19.31 -4.48 33.81
N VAL A 394 18.47 -3.74 34.55
CA VAL A 394 18.62 -2.29 34.75
C VAL A 394 19.17 -2.07 36.16
N VAL A 395 20.35 -1.47 36.23
CA VAL A 395 21.00 -1.05 37.47
C VAL A 395 20.14 0.03 38.13
N ASN A 396 19.55 -0.30 39.28
CA ASN A 396 18.77 0.61 40.10
C ASN A 396 19.69 1.62 40.81
N VAL A 397 19.64 2.89 40.43
CA VAL A 397 20.08 4.00 41.28
C VAL A 397 18.84 4.65 41.87
N SER A 398 18.57 4.35 43.14
CA SER A 398 17.50 4.99 43.91
C SER A 398 18.01 6.31 44.49
N THR A 399 17.42 7.43 44.09
CA THR A 399 17.52 8.68 44.85
C THR A 399 16.13 9.10 45.29
N ARG A 400 15.89 8.91 46.58
CA ARG A 400 14.69 9.24 47.34
C ARG A 400 14.58 10.77 47.48
N GLN A 401 13.53 11.40 46.96
CA GLN A 401 13.12 12.74 47.38
C GLN A 401 11.60 12.78 47.65
N GLN A 402 11.27 13.31 48.83
CA GLN A 402 9.96 13.38 49.47
C GLN A 402 8.99 14.29 48.72
N ILE A 403 7.74 13.84 48.65
CA ILE A 403 6.57 14.59 48.19
C ILE A 403 6.07 15.48 49.32
N HIS A 404 5.89 16.78 49.05
CA HIS A 404 5.02 17.67 49.82
C HIS A 404 3.95 18.25 48.87
N GLU A 405 2.67 18.06 49.21
CA GLU A 405 1.52 18.68 48.51
C GLU A 405 1.45 20.20 48.79
N PRO A 406 1.00 21.01 47.80
CA PRO A 406 -0.37 21.53 47.91
C PRO A 406 -1.16 21.68 46.58
N ALA A 407 -2.48 21.83 46.77
CA ALA A 407 -3.52 22.47 45.92
C ALA A 407 -4.17 21.69 44.74
N GLN A 408 -5.36 21.15 45.01
CA GLN A 408 -6.28 20.47 44.10
C GLN A 408 -6.84 21.33 42.94
N CYS A 409 -6.70 22.66 42.97
CA CYS A 409 -7.16 23.53 41.87
C CYS A 409 -6.21 23.51 40.65
N LEU A 410 -4.90 23.26 40.88
CA LEU A 410 -3.88 23.09 39.83
C LEU A 410 -3.96 21.72 39.13
N LYS A 411 -4.52 20.69 39.78
CA LYS A 411 -4.64 19.34 39.20
C LYS A 411 -5.66 19.28 38.05
N VAL A 412 -6.74 20.07 38.12
CA VAL A 412 -7.80 20.08 37.10
C VAL A 412 -7.38 20.86 35.84
N SER A 413 -6.67 21.98 36.00
CA SER A 413 -6.10 22.72 34.85
C SER A 413 -4.93 21.98 34.22
N LYS A 414 -4.06 21.34 35.02
CA LYS A 414 -2.97 20.47 34.52
C LYS A 414 -3.50 19.27 33.74
N ALA A 415 -4.48 18.53 34.26
CA ALA A 415 -5.06 17.37 33.57
C ALA A 415 -5.78 17.73 32.25
N LYS A 416 -6.34 18.94 32.16
CA LYS A 416 -6.99 19.44 30.94
C LYS A 416 -5.98 19.87 29.86
N ASN A 417 -4.82 20.39 30.26
CA ASN A 417 -3.73 20.72 29.34
C ASN A 417 -2.96 19.47 28.88
N ASP A 418 -2.74 18.49 29.77
CA ASP A 418 -2.10 17.20 29.47
C ASP A 418 -2.84 16.45 28.33
N ARG A 419 -4.16 16.27 28.48
CA ARG A 419 -5.00 15.66 27.42
C ARG A 419 -5.05 16.48 26.13
N ARG A 420 -4.91 17.80 26.19
CA ARG A 420 -4.98 18.67 25.01
C ARG A 420 -3.74 18.52 24.13
N SER A 421 -2.55 18.51 24.74
CA SER A 421 -1.29 18.34 24.01
C SER A 421 -1.18 16.93 23.42
N GLU A 422 -1.64 15.91 24.15
CA GLU A 422 -1.76 14.54 23.65
C GLU A 422 -2.71 14.46 22.43
N ASP A 423 -3.92 15.04 22.54
CA ASP A 423 -4.90 15.07 21.45
C ASP A 423 -4.37 15.83 20.22
N PHE A 424 -3.63 16.93 20.42
CA PHE A 424 -2.99 17.68 19.33
C PHE A 424 -1.97 16.83 18.57
N VAL A 425 -1.05 16.16 19.28
CA VAL A 425 -0.04 15.30 18.65
C VAL A 425 -0.71 14.15 17.90
N LEU A 426 -1.66 13.46 18.51
CA LEU A 426 -2.33 12.32 17.90
C LEU A 426 -3.10 12.73 16.64
N GLN A 427 -3.86 13.83 16.68
CA GLN A 427 -4.59 14.32 15.51
C GLN A 427 -3.66 14.90 14.44
N GLY A 428 -2.55 15.53 14.83
CA GLY A 428 -1.50 15.98 13.92
C GLY A 428 -0.85 14.82 13.16
N LEU A 429 -0.50 13.74 13.85
CA LEU A 429 0.08 12.53 13.24
C LEU A 429 -0.92 11.81 12.32
N GLN A 430 -2.19 11.73 12.70
CA GLN A 430 -3.25 11.19 11.83
C GLN A 430 -3.47 12.07 10.59
N PHE A 431 -3.41 13.39 10.74
CA PHE A 431 -3.53 14.31 9.62
C PHE A 431 -2.37 14.19 8.65
N LEU A 432 -1.13 14.08 9.14
CA LEU A 432 0.05 13.83 8.28
C LEU A 432 -0.07 12.50 7.53
N PHE A 433 -0.58 11.45 8.18
CA PHE A 433 -0.88 10.17 7.56
C PHE A 433 -1.92 10.29 6.44
N HIS A 434 -3.08 10.87 6.72
CA HIS A 434 -4.16 11.03 5.74
C HIS A 434 -3.72 11.87 4.54
N ARG A 435 -2.91 12.89 4.82
CA ARG A 435 -2.33 13.76 3.81
C ARG A 435 -1.29 13.04 2.94
N GLU A 436 -0.42 12.22 3.53
CA GLU A 436 0.51 11.39 2.76
C GLU A 436 -0.24 10.49 1.79
N TYR A 437 -1.28 9.81 2.27
CA TYR A 437 -2.16 9.00 1.43
C TYR A 437 -2.73 9.81 0.27
N LEU A 438 -3.41 10.92 0.55
CA LEU A 438 -4.04 11.71 -0.50
C LEU A 438 -3.03 12.27 -1.51
N ALA A 439 -1.85 12.69 -1.07
CA ALA A 439 -0.80 13.16 -1.96
C ALA A 439 -0.28 12.05 -2.88
N LEU A 440 -0.23 10.79 -2.40
CA LEU A 440 0.13 9.63 -3.20
C LEU A 440 -0.97 9.24 -4.18
N VAL A 441 -2.24 9.29 -3.79
CA VAL A 441 -3.40 9.03 -4.67
C VAL A 441 -3.37 9.99 -5.86
N GLU A 442 -3.32 11.29 -5.60
CA GLU A 442 -3.31 12.32 -6.64
C GLU A 442 -2.05 12.23 -7.52
N TYR A 443 -0.90 11.87 -6.94
CA TYR A 443 0.32 11.59 -7.73
C TYR A 443 0.12 10.40 -8.69
N ILE A 444 -0.52 9.32 -8.22
CA ILE A 444 -0.82 8.14 -9.04
C ILE A 444 -1.82 8.48 -10.14
N GLU A 445 -2.88 9.21 -9.82
CA GLU A 445 -3.88 9.67 -10.79
C GLU A 445 -3.28 10.59 -11.86
N CYS A 446 -2.24 11.37 -11.53
CA CYS A 446 -1.48 12.12 -12.53
C CYS A 446 -0.59 11.25 -13.42
N VAL A 447 0.18 10.35 -12.80
CA VAL A 447 1.28 9.63 -13.47
C VAL A 447 0.79 8.47 -14.32
N VAL A 448 -0.23 7.74 -13.85
CA VAL A 448 -0.73 6.53 -14.51
C VAL A 448 -1.29 6.80 -15.92
N PRO A 449 -2.15 7.81 -16.15
CA PRO A 449 -2.62 8.13 -17.51
C PRO A 449 -1.49 8.50 -18.47
N ILE A 450 -0.45 9.18 -17.98
CA ILE A 450 0.73 9.55 -18.77
C ILE A 450 1.51 8.30 -19.16
N ILE A 451 1.78 7.40 -18.21
CA ILE A 451 2.42 6.10 -18.48
C ILE A 451 1.62 5.31 -19.51
N TYR A 452 0.30 5.26 -19.35
CA TYR A 452 -0.60 4.56 -20.26
C TYR A 452 -0.50 5.09 -21.70
N VAL A 453 -0.55 6.42 -21.87
CA VAL A 453 -0.42 7.07 -23.19
C VAL A 453 0.96 6.83 -23.80
N ILE A 454 2.03 6.95 -23.02
CA ILE A 454 3.40 6.70 -23.49
C ILE A 454 3.54 5.25 -23.93
N TYR A 455 3.13 4.30 -23.10
CA TYR A 455 3.19 2.87 -23.40
C TYR A 455 2.42 2.53 -24.68
N LYS A 456 1.13 2.94 -24.78
CA LYS A 456 0.31 2.66 -25.97
C LYS A 456 0.87 3.33 -27.24
N SER A 457 1.42 4.54 -27.12
CA SER A 457 2.00 5.24 -28.28
C SER A 457 3.28 4.58 -28.77
N ILE A 458 4.14 4.10 -27.87
CA ILE A 458 5.34 3.35 -28.24
C ILE A 458 4.94 1.99 -28.82
N LEU A 459 3.96 1.31 -28.21
CA LEU A 459 3.45 0.04 -28.70
C LEU A 459 2.93 0.15 -30.14
N GLU A 460 2.27 1.25 -30.52
CA GLU A 460 1.81 1.48 -31.90
C GLU A 460 2.97 1.55 -32.92
N MET A 461 4.17 1.96 -32.49
CA MET A 461 5.36 1.99 -33.35
C MET A 461 6.07 0.63 -33.44
N LEU A 462 5.71 -0.34 -32.59
CA LEU A 462 6.35 -1.65 -32.53
C LEU A 462 5.63 -2.68 -33.43
N PRO A 463 6.37 -3.65 -34.01
CA PRO A 463 5.78 -4.65 -34.90
C PRO A 463 4.76 -5.56 -34.19
N ASN A 464 4.88 -5.71 -32.87
CA ASN A 464 4.00 -6.55 -32.06
C ASN A 464 2.57 -5.99 -31.91
N VAL A 465 2.30 -4.75 -32.33
CA VAL A 465 0.96 -4.13 -32.29
C VAL A 465 -0.12 -4.98 -32.97
N VAL A 466 0.26 -5.80 -33.95
CA VAL A 466 -0.64 -6.71 -34.68
C VAL A 466 -1.31 -7.72 -33.75
N TYR A 467 -0.67 -8.07 -32.64
CA TYR A 467 -1.19 -9.05 -31.67
C TYR A 467 -2.04 -8.43 -30.55
N TYR A 468 -2.27 -7.11 -30.56
CA TYR A 468 -3.11 -6.41 -29.60
C TYR A 468 -4.50 -6.10 -30.18
N PRO A 469 -5.56 -6.04 -29.34
CA PRO A 469 -6.89 -5.67 -29.76
C PRO A 469 -6.86 -4.26 -30.34
N GLY A 470 -7.32 -4.16 -31.58
CA GLY A 470 -7.29 -2.93 -32.36
C GLY A 470 -6.32 -2.99 -33.53
N GLY A 471 -5.16 -3.65 -33.41
CA GLY A 471 -4.14 -3.67 -34.46
C GLY A 471 -3.53 -2.28 -34.75
N PRO A 472 -2.66 -2.17 -35.77
CA PRO A 472 -1.99 -0.92 -36.12
C PRO A 472 -2.98 0.18 -36.54
N GLY A 473 -2.72 1.42 -36.13
CA GLY A 473 -3.45 2.62 -36.58
C GLY A 473 -4.78 2.91 -35.87
N LYS A 474 -5.20 2.09 -34.89
CA LYS A 474 -6.41 2.35 -34.09
C LYS A 474 -6.17 3.19 -32.83
N TRP A 475 -4.93 3.52 -32.50
CA TRP A 475 -4.59 4.47 -31.44
C TRP A 475 -4.77 5.91 -31.96
N GLY A 476 -6.05 6.24 -32.19
CA GLY A 476 -6.48 7.50 -32.78
C GLY A 476 -6.11 8.72 -31.93
N THR A 477 -6.00 9.86 -32.61
CA THR A 477 -5.76 11.17 -31.98
C THR A 477 -6.81 11.50 -30.92
N PHE A 478 -8.07 11.09 -31.11
CA PHE A 478 -9.14 11.29 -30.14
C PHE A 478 -8.87 10.59 -28.79
N ALA A 479 -8.51 9.29 -28.82
CA ALA A 479 -8.25 8.50 -27.61
C ALA A 479 -7.04 9.08 -26.83
N ARG A 480 -5.97 9.43 -27.54
CA ARG A 480 -4.79 10.12 -26.98
C ARG A 480 -5.17 11.43 -26.31
N SER A 481 -5.84 12.32 -27.05
CA SER A 481 -6.22 13.63 -26.54
C SER A 481 -7.14 13.54 -25.34
N ASN A 482 -8.08 12.59 -25.33
CA ASN A 482 -9.01 12.42 -24.21
C ASN A 482 -8.29 12.00 -22.92
N VAL A 483 -7.39 11.02 -22.98
CA VAL A 483 -6.59 10.59 -21.83
C VAL A 483 -5.61 11.69 -21.38
N LEU A 484 -5.04 12.46 -22.33
CA LEU A 484 -4.16 13.59 -21.99
C LEU A 484 -4.91 14.75 -21.33
N VAL A 485 -6.13 15.07 -21.78
CA VAL A 485 -6.97 16.08 -21.10
C VAL A 485 -7.31 15.63 -19.69
N PHE A 486 -7.64 14.34 -19.51
CA PHE A 486 -7.85 13.76 -18.19
C PHE A 486 -6.59 13.90 -17.31
N ALA A 487 -5.41 13.51 -17.81
CA ALA A 487 -4.15 13.68 -17.10
C ALA A 487 -3.84 15.14 -16.71
N LEU A 488 -4.15 16.11 -17.58
CA LEU A 488 -3.97 17.53 -17.29
C LEU A 488 -4.91 18.03 -16.17
N LEU A 489 -6.14 17.51 -16.12
CA LEU A 489 -7.08 17.81 -15.03
C LEU A 489 -6.56 17.25 -13.69
N GLU A 490 -6.05 16.03 -13.68
CA GLU A 490 -5.43 15.43 -12.48
C GLU A 490 -4.22 16.23 -12.00
N ILE A 491 -3.34 16.65 -12.91
CA ILE A 491 -2.21 17.53 -12.57
C ILE A 491 -2.73 18.85 -11.96
N GLY A 492 -3.80 19.41 -12.50
CA GLY A 492 -4.47 20.59 -11.96
C GLY A 492 -4.98 20.37 -10.53
N SER A 493 -5.60 19.23 -10.26
CA SER A 493 -6.07 18.82 -8.92
C SER A 493 -4.91 18.69 -7.94
N PHE A 494 -3.85 17.97 -8.31
CA PHE A 494 -2.67 17.80 -7.46
C PHE A 494 -2.00 19.14 -7.13
N LEU A 495 -1.87 20.05 -8.11
CA LEU A 495 -1.33 21.38 -7.89
C LEU A 495 -2.21 22.23 -6.98
N PHE A 496 -3.53 22.13 -7.13
CA PHE A 496 -4.50 22.80 -6.25
C PHE A 496 -4.38 22.28 -4.81
N LEU A 497 -4.35 20.96 -4.62
CA LEU A 497 -4.13 20.32 -3.32
C LEU A 497 -2.79 20.77 -2.71
N HIS A 498 -1.72 20.72 -3.50
CA HIS A 498 -0.39 21.17 -3.10
C HIS A 498 -0.42 22.61 -2.58
N GLN A 499 -0.99 23.53 -3.36
CA GLN A 499 -1.04 24.95 -3.00
C GLN A 499 -1.92 25.20 -1.77
N TRP A 500 -3.08 24.54 -1.66
CA TRP A 500 -3.98 24.68 -0.52
C TRP A 500 -3.32 24.22 0.78
N ILE A 501 -2.67 23.06 0.76
CA ILE A 501 -2.02 22.50 1.93
C ILE A 501 -0.76 23.31 2.31
N GLN A 502 0.08 23.66 1.35
CA GLN A 502 1.31 24.44 1.58
C GLN A 502 0.97 25.79 2.25
N ARG A 503 -0.08 26.46 1.78
CA ARG A 503 -0.53 27.76 2.35
C ARG A 503 -1.03 27.63 3.79
N LYS A 504 -1.70 26.52 4.13
CA LYS A 504 -2.30 26.35 5.46
C LYS A 504 -1.36 25.76 6.51
N PHE A 505 -0.47 24.85 6.12
CA PHE A 505 0.28 24.02 7.07
C PHE A 505 1.80 24.09 6.90
N LYS A 506 2.32 24.87 5.92
CA LYS A 506 3.75 25.01 5.57
C LYS A 506 4.52 23.75 5.19
N VAL A 507 3.95 22.58 5.40
CA VAL A 507 4.49 21.30 4.94
C VAL A 507 4.13 21.11 3.47
N SER A 508 5.01 20.49 2.68
CA SER A 508 4.85 20.32 1.22
C SER A 508 4.44 18.91 0.79
N PRO A 509 3.29 18.70 0.08
CA PRO A 509 2.86 17.37 -0.30
C PRO A 509 3.82 16.65 -1.26
N ILE A 510 4.49 17.41 -2.14
CA ILE A 510 5.43 16.82 -3.10
C ILE A 510 6.67 16.23 -2.41
N TYR A 511 7.07 16.81 -1.27
CA TYR A 511 8.12 16.24 -0.43
C TYR A 511 7.68 14.93 0.23
N GLN A 512 6.42 14.79 0.62
CA GLN A 512 5.90 13.53 1.16
C GLN A 512 5.88 12.43 0.10
N VAL A 513 5.44 12.76 -1.12
CA VAL A 513 5.46 11.82 -2.25
C VAL A 513 6.90 11.37 -2.53
N ALA A 514 7.84 12.31 -2.71
CA ALA A 514 9.23 11.96 -2.96
C ALA A 514 9.88 11.17 -1.80
N PHE A 515 9.56 11.53 -0.55
CA PHE A 515 10.01 10.79 0.63
C PHE A 515 9.58 9.32 0.57
N VAL A 516 8.31 9.04 0.23
CA VAL A 516 7.80 7.67 0.09
C VAL A 516 8.46 6.96 -1.08
N LEU A 517 8.53 7.60 -2.26
CA LEU A 517 9.14 7.02 -3.46
C LEU A 517 10.61 6.62 -3.23
N GLU A 518 11.36 7.43 -2.47
CA GLU A 518 12.78 7.19 -2.23
C GLU A 518 13.02 6.20 -1.09
N LYS A 519 12.30 6.32 0.03
CA LYS A 519 12.50 5.43 1.20
C LYS A 519 11.91 4.04 1.01
N MET A 520 10.91 3.90 0.16
CA MET A 520 10.21 2.63 -0.11
C MET A 520 10.37 2.20 -1.58
N VAL A 521 11.52 2.51 -2.19
CA VAL A 521 11.79 2.34 -3.63
C VAL A 521 11.52 0.92 -4.12
N TRP A 522 11.99 -0.11 -3.43
CA TRP A 522 11.83 -1.50 -3.87
C TRP A 522 10.36 -1.93 -3.86
N GLN A 523 9.60 -1.51 -2.86
CA GLN A 523 8.17 -1.82 -2.77
C GLN A 523 7.40 -1.10 -3.88
N VAL A 524 7.67 0.19 -4.08
CA VAL A 524 7.09 0.98 -5.19
C VAL A 524 7.40 0.32 -6.53
N GLN A 525 8.68 0.01 -6.81
CA GLN A 525 9.07 -0.61 -8.07
C GLN A 525 8.43 -1.98 -8.28
N SER A 526 8.30 -2.80 -7.22
CA SER A 526 7.62 -4.10 -7.34
C SER A 526 6.16 -3.96 -7.76
N MET A 527 5.49 -2.91 -7.27
CA MET A 527 4.11 -2.63 -7.61
C MET A 527 3.98 -2.06 -9.03
N LEU A 528 4.81 -1.07 -9.38
CA LEU A 528 4.79 -0.46 -10.71
C LEU A 528 5.16 -1.45 -11.81
N LEU A 529 6.10 -2.37 -11.59
CA LEU A 529 6.48 -3.41 -12.55
C LEU A 529 5.32 -4.35 -12.86
N LEU A 530 4.71 -4.92 -11.82
CA LEU A 530 3.59 -5.86 -12.03
C LEU A 530 2.39 -5.14 -12.65
N SER A 531 2.10 -3.91 -12.26
CA SER A 531 1.06 -3.10 -12.89
C SER A 531 1.38 -2.71 -14.34
N SER A 532 2.65 -2.51 -14.69
CA SER A 532 3.06 -2.26 -16.08
C SER A 532 2.83 -3.48 -16.96
N PHE A 533 3.01 -4.71 -16.44
CA PHE A 533 2.73 -5.94 -17.18
C PHE A 533 1.24 -6.17 -17.44
N LEU A 534 0.34 -5.58 -16.64
CA LEU A 534 -1.09 -5.56 -16.98
C LEU A 534 -1.40 -4.78 -18.26
N LEU A 535 -0.55 -3.85 -18.67
CA LEU A 535 -0.72 -3.17 -19.97
C LEU A 535 -0.56 -4.16 -21.15
N SER A 536 0.23 -5.22 -20.95
CA SER A 536 0.43 -6.32 -21.89
C SER A 536 -0.65 -7.42 -21.80
N TYR A 537 -1.61 -7.31 -20.88
CA TYR A 537 -2.67 -8.30 -20.69
C TYR A 537 -3.55 -8.51 -21.94
N GLU A 538 -3.69 -7.47 -22.76
CA GLU A 538 -4.48 -7.50 -23.98
C GLU A 538 -3.82 -8.30 -25.12
N LEU A 539 -2.57 -8.75 -24.96
CA LEU A 539 -1.87 -9.52 -25.97
C LEU A 539 -2.56 -10.86 -26.27
N ALA A 540 -2.76 -11.17 -27.56
CA ALA A 540 -3.44 -12.38 -28.02
C ALA A 540 -2.85 -13.69 -27.48
N HIS A 541 -1.55 -13.72 -27.20
CA HIS A 541 -0.81 -14.87 -26.65
C HIS A 541 -1.24 -15.26 -25.22
N HIS A 542 -1.93 -14.37 -24.49
CA HIS A 542 -2.47 -14.68 -23.16
C HIS A 542 -3.86 -15.34 -23.18
N GLU A 543 -4.41 -15.62 -24.38
CA GLU A 543 -5.78 -16.08 -24.65
C GLU A 543 -6.84 -15.53 -23.69
N ASN A 544 -7.43 -14.40 -24.07
CA ASN A 544 -8.67 -13.94 -23.48
C ASN A 544 -9.82 -14.59 -24.27
N LEU A 545 -10.15 -15.84 -23.93
CA LEU A 545 -11.25 -16.54 -24.60
C LEU A 545 -12.52 -15.67 -24.63
N PRO A 546 -13.29 -15.66 -25.73
CA PRO A 546 -14.64 -15.11 -25.77
C PRO A 546 -15.65 -15.91 -24.93
N LEU A 547 -15.22 -16.98 -24.23
CA LEU A 547 -16.04 -17.77 -23.31
C LEU A 547 -16.61 -16.99 -22.11
N TRP A 548 -16.29 -15.71 -21.93
CA TRP A 548 -16.94 -14.88 -20.91
C TRP A 548 -18.39 -14.54 -21.25
N SER A 549 -18.82 -14.63 -22.51
CA SER A 549 -20.25 -14.55 -22.85
C SER A 549 -21.03 -15.78 -22.36
N ASP A 550 -20.35 -16.93 -22.27
CA ASP A 550 -20.97 -18.23 -21.98
C ASP A 550 -20.69 -18.72 -20.55
N LEU A 551 -19.67 -18.16 -19.87
CA LEU A 551 -19.42 -18.42 -18.45
C LEU A 551 -20.46 -17.67 -17.60
N ASN A 552 -21.41 -18.43 -17.06
CA ASN A 552 -22.36 -17.95 -16.07
C ASN A 552 -21.65 -17.13 -14.96
N ILE A 553 -22.22 -15.99 -14.57
CA ILE A 553 -21.77 -15.13 -13.46
C ILE A 553 -21.48 -15.95 -12.17
N ILE A 554 -22.12 -17.10 -12.01
CA ILE A 554 -21.94 -18.05 -10.92
C ILE A 554 -20.55 -18.73 -10.96
N VAL A 555 -20.01 -19.07 -12.12
CA VAL A 555 -18.65 -19.66 -12.26
C VAL A 555 -17.60 -18.59 -11.99
N MET A 556 -17.82 -17.38 -12.51
CA MET A 556 -17.06 -16.18 -12.15
C MET A 556 -17.06 -15.92 -10.65
N TYR A 557 -18.23 -15.98 -10.01
CA TYR A 557 -18.40 -15.81 -8.57
C TYR A 557 -17.77 -16.97 -7.79
N LYS A 558 -17.75 -18.19 -8.32
CA LYS A 558 -17.05 -19.34 -7.72
C LYS A 558 -15.52 -19.20 -7.82
N ILE A 559 -14.98 -18.75 -8.95
CA ILE A 559 -13.55 -18.45 -9.10
C ILE A 559 -13.17 -17.27 -8.19
N TRP A 560 -13.99 -16.21 -8.17
CA TRP A 560 -13.82 -15.11 -7.24
C TRP A 560 -13.91 -15.56 -5.78
N ILE A 561 -14.83 -16.46 -5.42
CA ILE A 561 -14.93 -17.10 -4.10
C ILE A 561 -13.70 -17.95 -3.82
N VAL A 562 -13.12 -18.66 -4.79
CA VAL A 562 -11.88 -19.44 -4.60
C VAL A 562 -10.68 -18.50 -4.40
N VAL A 563 -10.62 -17.40 -5.15
CA VAL A 563 -9.57 -16.36 -5.07
C VAL A 563 -9.73 -15.47 -3.83
N THR A 564 -10.94 -15.25 -3.31
CA THR A 564 -11.19 -14.46 -2.08
C THR A 564 -11.23 -15.33 -0.82
N ASN A 565 -11.62 -16.61 -0.94
CA ASN A 565 -11.31 -17.65 0.04
C ASN A 565 -9.83 -18.01 0.08
N LEU A 566 -8.95 -17.21 -0.52
CA LEU A 566 -7.55 -17.18 -0.12
C LEU A 566 -7.42 -16.88 1.38
N LYS A 567 -8.41 -16.28 2.06
CA LYS A 567 -8.47 -16.31 3.53
C LYS A 567 -8.54 -17.74 4.08
N ALA A 568 -9.38 -18.60 3.50
CA ALA A 568 -9.47 -20.02 3.84
C ALA A 568 -8.26 -20.82 3.33
N TYR A 569 -7.64 -20.49 2.19
CA TYR A 569 -6.42 -21.14 1.69
C TYR A 569 -5.17 -20.75 2.49
N ILE A 570 -5.08 -19.49 2.92
CA ILE A 570 -4.07 -18.97 3.86
C ILE A 570 -4.32 -19.57 5.25
N ILE A 571 -5.57 -19.68 5.72
CA ILE A 571 -5.91 -20.39 6.96
C ILE A 571 -5.70 -21.91 6.83
N PHE A 572 -5.87 -22.51 5.66
CA PHE A 572 -5.70 -23.94 5.39
C PHE A 572 -4.21 -24.30 5.28
N LEU A 573 -3.39 -23.48 4.62
CA LEU A 573 -1.93 -23.60 4.59
C LEU A 573 -1.27 -23.26 5.94
N ILE A 574 -1.88 -22.37 6.75
CA ILE A 574 -1.37 -22.03 8.10
C ILE A 574 -1.94 -22.98 9.18
N GLY A 575 -3.11 -23.58 8.94
CA GLY A 575 -3.83 -24.45 9.87
C GLY A 575 -3.57 -25.94 9.69
N SER A 576 -3.10 -26.38 8.52
CA SER A 576 -2.74 -27.81 8.28
C SER A 576 -1.51 -28.26 9.09
N ASP A 577 -0.60 -27.35 9.45
CA ASP A 577 0.52 -27.61 10.38
C ASP A 577 0.14 -27.50 11.88
N LEU A 578 -1.12 -27.18 12.19
CA LEU A 578 -1.66 -27.26 13.55
C LEU A 578 -2.31 -28.62 13.83
N TYR A 579 -2.67 -29.40 12.80
CA TYR A 579 -3.32 -30.70 12.97
C TYR A 579 -2.41 -31.92 12.73
N SER A 580 -1.33 -31.80 11.95
CA SER A 580 -0.54 -32.97 11.54
C SER A 580 0.57 -33.44 12.51
N LEU A 581 0.77 -32.79 13.66
CA LEU A 581 1.86 -33.16 14.60
C LEU A 581 1.39 -33.51 16.01
N ASN A 582 0.08 -33.57 16.26
CA ASN A 582 -0.46 -33.93 17.57
C ASN A 582 -0.84 -35.42 17.70
N ASN A 583 -0.57 -36.26 16.69
CA ASN A 583 -0.99 -37.67 16.69
C ASN A 583 0.13 -38.69 16.48
N THR A 584 1.39 -38.35 16.75
CA THR A 584 2.53 -39.29 16.61
C THR A 584 3.52 -39.22 17.78
N ARG A 585 3.04 -39.02 19.00
CA ARG A 585 3.78 -39.28 20.24
C ARG A 585 2.88 -39.75 21.39
N ILE A 586 2.03 -40.74 21.16
CA ILE A 586 1.50 -41.58 22.25
C ILE A 586 1.40 -43.00 21.72
N CYS A 587 2.50 -43.74 21.78
CA CYS A 587 2.58 -45.20 21.89
C CYS A 587 4.06 -45.58 21.82
N ILE A 588 4.64 -45.85 23.00
CA ILE A 588 5.71 -46.82 23.32
C ILE A 588 6.27 -46.42 24.71
N LYS A 589 6.22 -47.39 25.64
CA LYS A 589 6.40 -47.33 27.11
C LYS A 589 5.13 -46.83 27.81
N GLN A 590 4.38 -47.65 28.56
CA GLN A 590 4.68 -48.86 29.32
C GLN A 590 3.53 -49.86 29.17
#